data_AF-A0A3D0HLU5-F1
#
_entry.id   AF-A0A3D0HLU5-F1
#
_cell.length_a   1.000
_cell.length_b   1.000
_cell.length_c   1.000
_cell.angle_alpha   90.00
_cell.angle_beta   90.00
_cell.angle_gamma   90.00
#
_symmetry.space_group_name_H-M   'P 1'
#
loop_
_entity.id
_entity.type
_entity.pdbx_description
1 polymer ?
#
loop_
_entity_poly.entity_id
_entity_poly.type
_entity_poly.pdbx_seq_one_letter_code
_entity_poly.pdbx_strand_id
1 'polypeptide(L)'
;KWIRKYLGFERKYLPVVVSFGNEPLEQSYRRGLLNALKRFGMEDCIPASYYTEAIRKIESWRVDYPETYAKFEEKVGKYRTCAFMLELENEYETTMRKFQKIYPELTAGSRFEPMIYTDAATLYEEINARICREPYGYHGMVVIFDEFSKFMESETKECVSKDMNLVQQMCELANQSTDAARMIQIFVAHKSIKEYSGYLSQEVINTFTGVEGRLSERYFVTTRKDDYELIKNMIGKKNMEKVSIDWEKTASENYGAAGFERDFTKKEFEEIVVKGCYPMRPLTTFLLLKVSERVGQNERSLVTFLAGTDAGTLADFVNSERDSTECMTPGKVFDYFSPLLKRDLWNRRSHLEWNKAMMAMEKDLTEEEIEIVKTICLMRIVGLSEKMEATAHTLALATGRERREVEACLNALTKKEVVLFRDKLNSYVLRQKVDVDIEEKLTQCEREITHFSLTKQLDEVMGHRYELPKKYNHVHGMTRFFDYIFMETEQFFALDSTEPLYEESLGGSFADGKILLLIDSYAKDRKKAKQHLNALNDDKLIVIYPDKPFDVEGLLRRIKGIHMILQQEEYLNHDEVLIEELLMMEEDCRYKLNWMFETHFVPGRAECEVYTRMDSD
;
A
#
# COMPACT_ATOMS: atom_id res chain seq x y z
N LYS A 1 12.83 -21.11 13.21
CA LYS A 1 13.26 -21.96 14.36
C LYS A 1 12.15 -22.90 14.84
N TRP A 2 10.95 -22.39 15.16
CA TRP A 2 9.81 -23.19 15.65
C TRP A 2 9.27 -24.22 14.65
N ILE A 3 9.18 -23.88 13.36
CA ILE A 3 8.78 -24.83 12.30
C ILE A 3 9.75 -26.03 12.24
N ARG A 4 11.07 -25.79 12.25
CA ARG A 4 12.07 -26.86 12.27
C ARG A 4 11.99 -27.71 13.55
N LYS A 5 11.71 -27.09 14.69
CA LYS A 5 11.45 -27.80 15.96
C LYS A 5 10.20 -28.68 15.85
N TYR A 6 9.14 -28.17 15.24
CA TYR A 6 7.89 -28.90 15.03
C TYR A 6 8.07 -30.09 14.07
N LEU A 7 8.79 -29.90 12.97
CA LEU A 7 9.10 -30.96 12.01
C LEU A 7 9.88 -32.14 12.62
N GLY A 8 10.59 -31.89 13.73
CA GLY A 8 11.31 -32.89 14.50
C GLY A 8 10.51 -33.56 15.63
N PHE A 9 9.25 -33.20 15.86
CA PHE A 9 8.40 -33.93 16.80
C PHE A 9 7.96 -35.28 16.22
N GLU A 10 7.93 -36.31 17.07
CA GLU A 10 7.53 -37.68 16.69
C GLU A 10 6.07 -37.75 16.24
N ARG A 11 5.18 -36.99 16.90
CA ARG A 11 3.76 -36.93 16.58
C ARG A 11 3.38 -35.57 16.00
N LYS A 12 2.69 -35.58 14.85
CA LYS A 12 2.30 -34.39 14.09
C LYS A 12 0.79 -34.15 14.19
N TYR A 13 0.35 -32.95 13.82
CA TYR A 13 -1.05 -32.66 13.55
C TYR A 13 -1.36 -32.84 12.06
N LEU A 14 -2.56 -33.33 11.75
CA LEU A 14 -3.07 -33.43 10.38
C LEU A 14 -3.63 -32.06 9.96
N PRO A 15 -3.04 -31.38 8.96
CA PRO A 15 -3.59 -30.13 8.45
C PRO A 15 -4.77 -30.44 7.50
N VAL A 16 -5.92 -29.87 7.81
CA VAL A 16 -7.15 -29.93 7.02
C VAL A 16 -7.48 -28.52 6.56
N VAL A 17 -7.55 -28.30 5.25
CA VAL A 17 -7.89 -26.99 4.67
C VAL A 17 -9.32 -27.06 4.13
N VAL A 18 -10.18 -26.17 4.64
CA VAL A 18 -11.57 -26.03 4.23
C VAL A 18 -11.68 -24.78 3.36
N SER A 19 -12.08 -24.98 2.12
CA SER A 19 -12.33 -23.90 1.15
C SER A 19 -13.82 -23.86 0.84
N PHE A 20 -14.43 -22.70 1.10
CA PHE A 20 -15.85 -22.46 0.87
C PHE A 20 -16.07 -21.93 -0.55
N GLY A 21 -17.10 -22.43 -1.23
CA GLY A 21 -17.40 -22.09 -2.61
C GLY A 21 -18.91 -21.96 -2.81
N ASN A 22 -19.42 -22.46 -3.94
CA ASN A 22 -20.87 -22.45 -4.23
C ASN A 22 -21.63 -23.65 -3.63
N GLU A 23 -21.01 -24.40 -2.73
CA GLU A 23 -21.58 -25.62 -2.13
C GLU A 23 -21.90 -25.40 -0.64
N PRO A 24 -22.83 -26.17 -0.05
CA PRO A 24 -23.15 -26.07 1.37
C PRO A 24 -21.91 -26.23 2.26
N LEU A 25 -21.86 -25.52 3.39
CA LEU A 25 -20.70 -25.53 4.28
C LEU A 25 -20.32 -26.94 4.76
N GLU A 26 -21.34 -27.77 5.04
CA GLU A 26 -21.15 -29.16 5.45
C GLU A 26 -20.38 -29.99 4.42
N GLN A 27 -20.63 -29.76 3.12
CA GLN A 27 -19.91 -30.41 2.03
C GLN A 27 -18.46 -29.91 1.93
N SER A 28 -18.25 -28.60 2.15
CA SER A 28 -16.91 -28.01 2.18
C SER A 28 -16.04 -28.63 3.28
N TYR A 29 -16.57 -28.81 4.49
CA TYR A 29 -15.87 -29.50 5.59
C TYR A 29 -15.57 -30.97 5.26
N ARG A 30 -16.54 -31.71 4.73
CA ARG A 30 -16.33 -33.12 4.33
C ARG A 30 -15.23 -33.23 3.27
N ARG A 31 -15.31 -32.41 2.22
CA ARG A 31 -14.31 -32.37 1.14
C ARG A 31 -12.92 -32.04 1.65
N GLY A 32 -12.80 -31.03 2.52
CA GLY A 32 -11.53 -30.65 3.14
C GLY A 32 -10.88 -31.82 3.88
N LEU A 33 -11.67 -32.54 4.69
CA LEU A 33 -11.20 -33.70 5.44
C LEU A 33 -10.79 -34.86 4.54
N LEU A 34 -11.61 -35.21 3.54
CA LEU A 34 -11.30 -36.27 2.59
C LEU A 34 -10.03 -35.97 1.79
N ASN A 35 -9.86 -34.73 1.33
CA ASN A 35 -8.67 -34.30 0.63
C ASN A 35 -7.42 -34.39 1.51
N ALA A 36 -7.54 -34.04 2.80
CA ALA A 36 -6.44 -34.20 3.75
C ALA A 36 -6.09 -35.68 3.95
N LEU A 37 -7.07 -36.54 4.22
CA LEU A 37 -6.84 -37.98 4.39
C LEU A 37 -6.17 -38.60 3.16
N LYS A 38 -6.65 -38.30 1.95
CA LYS A 38 -6.03 -38.76 0.69
C LYS A 38 -4.59 -38.24 0.54
N ARG A 39 -4.38 -36.94 0.75
CA ARG A 39 -3.06 -36.29 0.62
C ARG A 39 -2.01 -36.90 1.55
N PHE A 40 -2.42 -37.36 2.73
CA PHE A 40 -1.53 -37.95 3.73
C PHE A 40 -1.61 -39.50 3.77
N GLY A 41 -2.25 -40.14 2.79
CA GLY A 41 -2.28 -41.60 2.64
C GLY A 41 -3.11 -42.36 3.68
N MET A 42 -4.14 -41.74 4.25
CA MET A 42 -5.03 -42.30 5.28
C MET A 42 -6.42 -42.63 4.73
N GLU A 43 -6.47 -43.26 3.56
CA GLU A 43 -7.72 -43.53 2.85
C GLU A 43 -8.59 -44.59 3.56
N ASP A 44 -7.97 -45.48 4.33
CA ASP A 44 -8.68 -46.44 5.18
C ASP A 44 -9.44 -45.77 6.33
N CYS A 45 -9.03 -44.56 6.74
CA CYS A 45 -9.70 -43.73 7.73
C CYS A 45 -11.00 -43.10 7.23
N ILE A 46 -11.21 -43.08 5.90
CA ILE A 46 -12.41 -42.54 5.29
C ILE A 46 -13.62 -43.39 5.69
N PRO A 47 -14.61 -42.81 6.40
CA PRO A 47 -15.80 -43.53 6.78
C PRO A 47 -16.63 -43.88 5.56
N ALA A 48 -17.34 -45.00 5.62
CA ALA A 48 -18.11 -45.46 4.49
C ALA A 48 -19.26 -44.47 4.17
N SER A 49 -19.29 -43.97 2.94
CA SER A 49 -20.38 -43.12 2.44
C SER A 49 -21.58 -43.96 1.99
N TYR A 50 -22.72 -43.31 1.69
CA TYR A 50 -23.89 -44.03 1.16
C TYR A 50 -23.51 -44.77 -0.12
N TYR A 51 -22.63 -44.17 -0.90
CA TYR A 51 -22.06 -44.70 -2.13
C TYR A 51 -21.10 -45.85 -1.87
N THR A 52 -20.22 -45.73 -0.88
CA THR A 52 -19.27 -46.78 -0.49
C THR A 52 -20.00 -48.01 0.07
N GLU A 53 -21.03 -47.82 0.89
CA GLU A 53 -21.86 -48.92 1.39
C GLU A 53 -22.72 -49.52 0.29
N ALA A 54 -23.20 -48.73 -0.67
CA ALA A 54 -23.92 -49.24 -1.84
C ALA A 54 -22.99 -50.13 -2.69
N ILE A 55 -21.77 -49.67 -2.95
CA ILE A 55 -20.71 -50.43 -3.64
C ILE A 55 -20.39 -51.72 -2.90
N ARG A 56 -20.09 -51.65 -1.59
CA ARG A 56 -19.81 -52.83 -0.75
C ARG A 56 -20.97 -53.81 -0.75
N LYS A 57 -22.21 -53.32 -0.76
CA LYS A 57 -23.40 -54.18 -0.79
C LYS A 57 -23.56 -54.87 -2.14
N ILE A 58 -23.34 -54.16 -3.25
CA ILE A 58 -23.31 -54.74 -4.59
C ILE A 58 -22.18 -55.79 -4.70
N GLU A 59 -21.00 -55.51 -4.17
CA GLU A 59 -19.91 -56.48 -4.13
C GLU A 59 -20.22 -57.70 -3.24
N SER A 60 -20.89 -57.50 -2.10
CA SER A 60 -21.38 -58.60 -1.26
C SER A 60 -22.42 -59.46 -1.99
N TRP A 61 -23.27 -58.86 -2.84
CA TRP A 61 -24.17 -59.66 -3.68
C TRP A 61 -23.39 -60.47 -4.72
N ARG A 62 -22.33 -59.89 -5.30
CA ARG A 62 -21.49 -60.61 -6.27
C ARG A 62 -20.82 -61.84 -5.66
N VAL A 63 -20.35 -61.73 -4.42
CA VAL A 63 -19.57 -62.78 -3.74
C VAL A 63 -20.49 -63.75 -2.97
N ASP A 64 -21.40 -63.23 -2.15
CA ASP A 64 -22.17 -63.99 -1.17
C ASP A 64 -23.60 -64.32 -1.61
N TYR A 65 -24.18 -63.54 -2.56
CA TYR A 65 -25.57 -63.73 -3.03
C TYR A 65 -25.71 -63.63 -4.57
N PRO A 66 -25.13 -64.57 -5.35
CA PRO A 66 -25.03 -64.45 -6.80
C PRO A 66 -26.37 -64.30 -7.54
N GLU A 67 -27.44 -64.88 -7.02
CA GLU A 67 -28.79 -64.72 -7.59
C GLU A 67 -29.33 -63.29 -7.46
N THR A 68 -29.03 -62.62 -6.34
CA THR A 68 -29.37 -61.21 -6.12
C THR A 68 -28.56 -60.31 -7.05
N TYR A 69 -27.28 -60.65 -7.27
CA TYR A 69 -26.43 -59.94 -8.21
C TYR A 69 -26.91 -60.09 -9.66
N ALA A 70 -27.35 -61.28 -10.08
CA ALA A 70 -27.90 -61.48 -11.42
C ALA A 70 -29.17 -60.64 -11.67
N LYS A 71 -30.05 -60.53 -10.66
CA LYS A 71 -31.24 -59.64 -10.71
C LYS A 71 -30.87 -58.16 -10.72
N PHE A 72 -29.78 -57.79 -10.03
CA PHE A 72 -29.22 -56.44 -10.10
C PHE A 72 -28.69 -56.13 -11.51
N GLU A 73 -27.92 -57.05 -12.12
CA GLU A 73 -27.43 -56.91 -13.50
C GLU A 73 -28.56 -56.79 -14.52
N GLU A 74 -29.68 -57.49 -14.32
CA GLU A 74 -30.86 -57.40 -15.18
C GLU A 74 -31.50 -55.99 -15.13
N LYS A 75 -31.57 -55.39 -13.94
CA LYS A 75 -32.17 -54.05 -13.73
C LYS A 75 -31.28 -52.90 -14.17
N VAL A 76 -29.97 -53.05 -14.05
CA VAL A 76 -28.98 -52.02 -14.42
C VAL A 76 -28.50 -52.17 -15.86
N GLY A 77 -28.58 -53.38 -16.40
CA GLY A 77 -28.02 -53.80 -17.68
C GLY A 77 -26.62 -54.37 -17.47
N LYS A 78 -26.41 -55.63 -17.87
CA LYS A 78 -25.16 -56.39 -17.64
C LYS A 78 -23.88 -55.68 -18.09
N TYR A 79 -23.93 -54.96 -19.20
CA TYR A 79 -22.80 -54.19 -19.74
C TYR A 79 -22.62 -52.81 -19.10
N ARG A 80 -23.59 -52.37 -18.29
CA ARG A 80 -23.57 -51.10 -17.56
C ARG A 80 -23.20 -51.24 -16.09
N THR A 81 -23.10 -52.45 -15.56
CA THR A 81 -22.77 -52.68 -14.14
C THR A 81 -21.44 -52.03 -13.74
N CYS A 82 -20.39 -52.16 -14.55
CA CYS A 82 -19.11 -51.50 -14.30
C CYS A 82 -19.23 -49.97 -14.34
N ALA A 83 -19.98 -49.42 -15.31
CA ALA A 83 -20.23 -47.98 -15.40
C ALA A 83 -21.07 -47.47 -14.21
N PHE A 84 -22.02 -48.26 -13.73
CA PHE A 84 -22.86 -47.94 -12.58
C PHE A 84 -22.06 -47.91 -11.27
N MET A 85 -21.13 -48.84 -11.10
CA MET A 85 -20.18 -48.85 -9.98
C MET A 85 -19.26 -47.62 -10.03
N LEU A 86 -18.73 -47.28 -11.21
CA LEU A 86 -17.90 -46.10 -11.41
C LEU A 86 -18.69 -44.79 -11.17
N GLU A 87 -19.96 -44.72 -11.60
CA GLU A 87 -20.86 -43.59 -11.33
C GLU A 87 -21.15 -43.45 -9.81
N LEU A 88 -21.25 -44.55 -9.07
CA LEU A 88 -21.35 -44.53 -7.61
C LEU A 88 -20.03 -44.09 -6.94
N GLU A 89 -18.88 -44.54 -7.45
CA GLU A 89 -17.55 -44.10 -6.96
C GLU A 89 -17.33 -42.60 -7.14
N ASN A 90 -17.91 -42.02 -8.20
CA ASN A 90 -17.88 -40.58 -8.49
C ASN A 90 -19.05 -39.80 -7.86
N GLU A 91 -19.79 -40.41 -6.92
CA GLU A 91 -20.85 -39.78 -6.12
C GLU A 91 -22.01 -39.18 -6.93
N TYR A 92 -22.40 -39.80 -8.05
CA TYR A 92 -23.51 -39.29 -8.87
C TYR A 92 -24.86 -39.53 -8.19
N GLU A 93 -25.52 -38.44 -7.78
CA GLU A 93 -26.78 -38.47 -7.04
C GLU A 93 -27.91 -39.20 -7.81
N THR A 94 -27.95 -39.04 -9.13
CA THR A 94 -28.91 -39.72 -10.00
C THR A 94 -28.76 -41.25 -9.97
N THR A 95 -27.53 -41.74 -9.87
CA THR A 95 -27.20 -43.17 -9.79
C THR A 95 -27.51 -43.72 -8.39
N MET A 96 -27.26 -42.97 -7.32
CA MET A 96 -27.66 -43.34 -5.95
C MET A 96 -29.18 -43.44 -5.79
N ARG A 97 -29.94 -42.45 -6.29
CA ARG A 97 -31.41 -42.51 -6.28
C ARG A 97 -31.93 -43.74 -7.02
N LYS A 98 -31.28 -44.11 -8.12
CA LYS A 98 -31.63 -45.32 -8.88
C LYS A 98 -31.30 -46.59 -8.09
N PHE A 99 -30.16 -46.65 -7.41
CA PHE A 99 -29.80 -47.76 -6.52
C PHE A 99 -30.80 -47.92 -5.38
N GLN A 100 -31.15 -46.85 -4.67
CA GLN A 100 -32.14 -46.85 -3.58
C GLN A 100 -33.54 -47.31 -4.03
N LYS A 101 -33.90 -47.07 -5.30
CA LYS A 101 -35.16 -47.57 -5.88
C LYS A 101 -35.11 -49.07 -6.19
N ILE A 102 -33.97 -49.55 -6.71
CA ILE A 102 -33.78 -50.96 -7.07
C ILE A 102 -33.59 -51.83 -5.82
N TYR A 103 -32.97 -51.29 -4.77
CA TYR A 103 -32.57 -52.03 -3.59
C TYR A 103 -33.73 -52.80 -2.92
N PRO A 104 -34.89 -52.20 -2.59
CA PRO A 104 -36.01 -52.92 -1.97
C PRO A 104 -36.54 -54.07 -2.83
N GLU A 105 -36.47 -53.96 -4.16
CA GLU A 105 -36.90 -55.01 -5.08
C GLU A 105 -35.94 -56.21 -5.05
N LEU A 106 -34.68 -56.00 -4.67
CA LEU A 106 -33.65 -57.03 -4.52
C LEU A 106 -33.59 -57.62 -3.10
N THR A 107 -34.12 -56.91 -2.10
CA THR A 107 -33.97 -57.24 -0.67
C THR A 107 -35.30 -57.36 0.08
N ALA A 108 -36.30 -57.96 -0.59
CA ALA A 108 -37.62 -58.28 -0.01
C ALA A 108 -38.34 -57.09 0.67
N GLY A 109 -38.18 -55.88 0.10
CA GLY A 109 -38.82 -54.66 0.57
C GLY A 109 -38.04 -53.87 1.62
N SER A 110 -36.81 -54.27 1.97
CA SER A 110 -35.99 -53.48 2.91
C SER A 110 -35.47 -52.20 2.27
N ARG A 111 -35.41 -51.12 3.07
CA ARG A 111 -34.86 -49.83 2.63
C ARG A 111 -33.34 -49.81 2.79
N PHE A 112 -32.66 -49.15 1.85
CA PHE A 112 -31.23 -48.94 1.94
C PHE A 112 -30.93 -47.75 2.86
N GLU A 113 -30.80 -48.03 4.15
CA GLU A 113 -30.47 -47.06 5.19
C GLU A 113 -29.21 -47.53 5.95
N PRO A 114 -28.02 -47.46 5.32
CA PRO A 114 -26.77 -47.71 6.03
C PRO A 114 -26.59 -46.69 7.15
N MET A 115 -26.05 -47.12 8.29
CA MET A 115 -25.72 -46.25 9.41
C MET A 115 -24.52 -45.39 9.03
N ILE A 116 -24.77 -44.19 8.52
CA ILE A 116 -23.77 -43.28 7.98
C ILE A 116 -23.80 -41.98 8.75
N TYR A 117 -22.62 -41.40 8.94
CA TYR A 117 -22.41 -40.12 9.60
C TYR A 117 -23.17 -39.00 8.88
N THR A 118 -24.30 -38.61 9.46
CA THR A 118 -25.17 -37.55 8.93
C THR A 118 -24.61 -36.16 9.24
N ASP A 119 -23.69 -36.03 10.19
CA ASP A 119 -23.17 -34.75 10.69
C ASP A 119 -21.64 -34.64 10.50
N ALA A 120 -21.18 -33.47 10.03
CA ALA A 120 -19.77 -33.22 9.77
C ALA A 120 -18.94 -33.10 11.06
N ALA A 121 -19.46 -32.53 12.16
CA ALA A 121 -18.68 -32.43 13.39
C ALA A 121 -18.39 -33.82 13.98
N THR A 122 -19.38 -34.71 14.00
CA THR A 122 -19.23 -36.11 14.42
C THR A 122 -18.18 -36.84 13.57
N LEU A 123 -18.18 -36.62 12.26
CA LEU A 123 -17.19 -37.17 11.34
C LEU A 123 -15.77 -36.73 11.70
N TYR A 124 -15.58 -35.44 11.99
CA TYR A 124 -14.29 -34.88 12.40
C TYR A 124 -13.82 -35.45 13.75
N GLU A 125 -14.71 -35.58 14.72
CA GLU A 125 -14.40 -36.15 16.04
C GLU A 125 -13.85 -37.57 15.93
N GLU A 126 -14.54 -38.44 15.19
CA GLU A 126 -14.17 -39.85 15.06
C GLU A 126 -12.87 -40.04 14.28
N ILE A 127 -12.71 -39.33 13.17
CA ILE A 127 -11.47 -39.38 12.39
C ILE A 127 -10.31 -38.86 13.23
N ASN A 128 -10.50 -37.77 13.97
CA ASN A 128 -9.48 -37.23 14.87
C ASN A 128 -9.07 -38.27 15.93
N ALA A 129 -10.04 -38.94 16.55
CA ALA A 129 -9.76 -40.03 17.49
C ALA A 129 -9.04 -41.22 16.84
N ARG A 130 -9.35 -41.53 15.58
CA ARG A 130 -8.74 -42.64 14.83
C ARG A 130 -7.30 -42.35 14.41
N ILE A 131 -7.01 -41.17 13.87
CA ILE A 131 -5.65 -40.79 13.44
C ILE A 131 -4.68 -40.64 14.63
N CYS A 132 -5.20 -40.41 15.83
CA CYS A 132 -4.39 -40.36 17.06
C CYS A 132 -3.96 -41.74 17.57
N ARG A 133 -4.60 -42.82 17.11
CA ARG A 133 -4.27 -44.20 17.47
C ARG A 133 -3.27 -44.79 16.47
N GLU A 134 -2.70 -45.94 16.83
CA GLU A 134 -1.91 -46.76 15.91
C GLU A 134 -2.77 -47.21 14.71
N PRO A 135 -2.24 -47.23 13.47
CA PRO A 135 -0.82 -47.08 13.11
C PRO A 135 -0.36 -45.62 12.83
N TYR A 136 -1.22 -44.62 13.03
CA TYR A 136 -0.98 -43.25 12.56
C TYR A 136 -0.28 -42.34 13.58
N GLY A 137 -0.68 -42.41 14.85
CA GLY A 137 0.01 -41.74 15.96
C GLY A 137 0.05 -40.21 15.89
N TYR A 138 -0.94 -39.54 15.30
CA TYR A 138 -1.02 -38.07 15.27
C TYR A 138 -1.36 -37.50 16.66
N HIS A 139 -0.97 -36.25 16.93
CA HIS A 139 -1.47 -35.50 18.10
C HIS A 139 -2.94 -35.05 17.94
N GLY A 140 -3.40 -35.02 16.69
CA GLY A 140 -4.75 -34.65 16.31
C GLY A 140 -4.76 -33.84 15.03
N MET A 141 -5.62 -32.83 14.96
CA MET A 141 -5.97 -32.13 13.72
C MET A 141 -5.88 -30.61 13.85
N VAL A 142 -5.43 -29.95 12.79
CA VAL A 142 -5.55 -28.48 12.63
C VAL A 142 -6.44 -28.22 11.42
N VAL A 143 -7.61 -27.65 11.65
CA VAL A 143 -8.58 -27.30 10.62
C VAL A 143 -8.47 -25.81 10.33
N ILE A 144 -8.16 -25.46 9.08
CA ILE A 144 -7.99 -24.09 8.62
C ILE A 144 -9.12 -23.78 7.64
N PHE A 145 -9.94 -22.80 7.98
CA PHE A 145 -10.97 -22.28 7.11
C PHE A 145 -10.50 -20.93 6.54
N ASP A 146 -9.95 -20.96 5.33
CA ASP A 146 -9.23 -19.84 4.70
C ASP A 146 -10.15 -18.73 4.17
N GLU A 147 -11.34 -19.09 3.68
CA GLU A 147 -12.30 -18.16 3.06
C GLU A 147 -13.50 -17.86 3.97
N PHE A 148 -13.27 -17.70 5.27
CA PHE A 148 -14.36 -17.46 6.23
C PHE A 148 -15.11 -16.16 5.93
N SER A 149 -14.41 -15.11 5.48
CA SER A 149 -15.05 -13.85 5.06
C SER A 149 -16.08 -14.03 3.94
N LYS A 150 -15.82 -14.89 2.95
CA LYS A 150 -16.79 -15.15 1.88
C LYS A 150 -18.06 -15.82 2.42
N PHE A 151 -17.90 -16.74 3.37
CA PHE A 151 -19.01 -17.36 4.07
C PHE A 151 -19.84 -16.33 4.86
N MET A 152 -19.18 -15.36 5.49
CA MET A 152 -19.87 -14.25 6.17
C MET A 152 -20.66 -13.36 5.20
N GLU A 153 -20.18 -13.20 3.97
CA GLU A 153 -20.74 -12.29 2.95
C GLU A 153 -21.81 -12.95 2.06
N SER A 154 -21.88 -14.27 2.00
CA SER A 154 -22.54 -14.98 0.88
C SER A 154 -24.06 -15.17 0.95
N GLU A 155 -24.77 -14.88 2.04
CA GLU A 155 -25.98 -15.69 2.31
C GLU A 155 -27.33 -14.98 2.54
N THR A 156 -28.35 -15.61 1.96
CA THR A 156 -29.80 -15.40 2.11
C THR A 156 -30.35 -16.17 3.32
N LYS A 157 -31.46 -15.71 3.91
CA LYS A 157 -31.93 -16.03 5.28
C LYS A 157 -32.07 -17.52 5.69
N GLU A 158 -32.31 -18.45 4.77
CA GLU A 158 -32.66 -19.85 5.13
C GLU A 158 -31.47 -20.81 5.31
N CYS A 159 -30.34 -20.60 4.60
CA CYS A 159 -29.15 -21.46 4.75
C CYS A 159 -28.27 -21.09 5.96
N VAL A 160 -28.38 -19.83 6.43
CA VAL A 160 -27.63 -19.28 7.56
C VAL A 160 -27.75 -20.13 8.84
N SER A 161 -28.97 -20.53 9.24
CA SER A 161 -29.17 -21.17 10.56
C SER A 161 -28.47 -22.54 10.63
N LYS A 162 -28.55 -23.33 9.56
CA LYS A 162 -27.91 -24.66 9.51
C LYS A 162 -26.39 -24.54 9.47
N ASP A 163 -25.85 -23.65 8.65
CA ASP A 163 -24.40 -23.53 8.49
C ASP A 163 -23.73 -22.89 9.72
N MET A 164 -24.40 -21.95 10.40
CA MET A 164 -23.88 -21.41 11.67
C MET A 164 -23.89 -22.43 12.81
N ASN A 165 -24.89 -23.33 12.84
CA ASN A 165 -24.88 -24.43 13.80
C ASN A 165 -23.65 -25.34 13.60
N LEU A 166 -23.28 -25.62 12.35
CA LEU A 166 -22.07 -26.39 12.07
C LEU A 166 -20.80 -25.65 12.54
N VAL A 167 -20.68 -24.34 12.28
CA VAL A 167 -19.55 -23.53 12.80
C VAL A 167 -19.49 -23.62 14.33
N GLN A 168 -20.63 -23.51 15.01
CA GLN A 168 -20.69 -23.65 16.46
C GLN A 168 -20.23 -25.04 16.92
N GLN A 169 -20.73 -26.11 16.30
CA GLN A 169 -20.36 -27.49 16.62
C GLN A 169 -18.84 -27.72 16.44
N MET A 170 -18.26 -27.19 15.36
CA MET A 170 -16.81 -27.29 15.13
C MET A 170 -16.00 -26.53 16.19
N CYS A 171 -16.48 -25.37 16.64
CA CYS A 171 -15.86 -24.63 17.74
C CYS A 171 -15.97 -25.37 19.08
N GLU A 172 -17.12 -25.99 19.35
CA GLU A 172 -17.34 -26.82 20.54
C GLU A 172 -16.41 -28.03 20.54
N LEU A 173 -16.33 -28.75 19.43
CA LEU A 173 -15.44 -29.89 19.26
C LEU A 173 -13.96 -29.49 19.48
N ALA A 174 -13.53 -28.36 18.93
CA ALA A 174 -12.17 -27.86 19.14
C ALA A 174 -11.88 -27.48 20.60
N ASN A 175 -12.84 -26.84 21.28
CA ASN A 175 -12.70 -26.42 22.68
C ASN A 175 -12.83 -27.57 23.70
N GLN A 176 -13.56 -28.63 23.36
CA GLN A 176 -13.71 -29.83 24.19
C GLN A 176 -12.63 -30.89 23.91
N SER A 177 -11.83 -30.71 22.85
CA SER A 177 -10.76 -31.64 22.49
C SER A 177 -9.72 -31.82 23.61
N THR A 178 -9.25 -33.05 23.77
CA THR A 178 -8.27 -33.41 24.81
C THR A 178 -6.86 -33.51 24.23
N ASP A 179 -5.83 -33.57 25.08
CA ASP A 179 -4.44 -33.77 24.63
C ASP A 179 -4.23 -35.12 23.90
N ALA A 180 -5.13 -36.09 24.10
CA ALA A 180 -5.09 -37.38 23.41
C ALA A 180 -5.63 -37.31 21.97
N ALA A 181 -6.46 -36.32 21.66
CA ALA A 181 -7.04 -36.09 20.33
C ALA A 181 -7.31 -34.59 20.14
N ARG A 182 -6.24 -33.80 20.01
CA ARG A 182 -6.33 -32.33 20.05
C ARG A 182 -6.80 -31.79 18.69
N MET A 183 -7.87 -30.99 18.70
CA MET A 183 -8.38 -30.33 17.50
C MET A 183 -8.25 -28.82 17.62
N ILE A 184 -7.65 -28.19 16.62
CA ILE A 184 -7.48 -26.74 16.54
C ILE A 184 -8.24 -26.23 15.32
N GLN A 185 -9.25 -25.40 15.54
CA GLN A 185 -10.00 -24.73 14.48
C GLN A 185 -9.49 -23.30 14.29
N ILE A 186 -9.13 -22.93 13.07
CA ILE A 186 -8.66 -21.59 12.69
C ILE A 186 -9.58 -21.06 11.60
N PHE A 187 -10.14 -19.87 11.81
CA PHE A 187 -10.89 -19.12 10.81
C PHE A 187 -10.04 -17.96 10.31
N VAL A 188 -9.94 -17.79 9.00
CA VAL A 188 -9.18 -16.71 8.36
C VAL A 188 -10.17 -15.73 7.74
N ALA A 189 -10.11 -14.48 8.18
CA ALA A 189 -11.01 -13.41 7.75
C ALA A 189 -10.23 -12.15 7.40
N HIS A 190 -10.74 -11.37 6.43
CA HIS A 190 -10.17 -10.09 6.00
C HIS A 190 -10.45 -8.93 6.94
N LYS A 191 -11.48 -9.04 7.79
CA LYS A 191 -11.93 -8.02 8.73
C LYS A 191 -12.32 -8.66 10.05
N SER A 192 -12.41 -7.85 11.10
CA SER A 192 -12.99 -8.33 12.35
C SER A 192 -14.41 -8.82 12.12
N ILE A 193 -14.79 -9.90 12.81
CA ILE A 193 -16.15 -10.45 12.75
C ILE A 193 -17.20 -9.37 13.11
N LYS A 194 -16.84 -8.42 13.99
CA LYS A 194 -17.73 -7.32 14.40
C LYS A 194 -18.06 -6.35 13.29
N GLU A 195 -17.16 -6.16 12.31
CA GLU A 195 -17.39 -5.27 11.18
C GLU A 195 -18.42 -5.81 10.18
N TYR A 196 -18.68 -7.13 10.22
CA TYR A 196 -19.74 -7.75 9.42
C TYR A 196 -21.14 -7.51 10.00
N SER A 197 -21.27 -7.12 11.28
CA SER A 197 -22.58 -6.93 11.95
C SER A 197 -23.50 -5.91 11.25
N GLY A 198 -22.95 -4.94 10.52
CA GLY A 198 -23.74 -3.95 9.77
C GLY A 198 -24.45 -4.51 8.52
N TYR A 199 -24.04 -5.68 8.02
CA TYR A 199 -24.53 -6.29 6.79
C TYR A 199 -25.31 -7.60 7.02
N LEU A 200 -25.32 -8.11 8.26
CA LEU A 200 -25.93 -9.38 8.63
C LEU A 200 -27.34 -9.18 9.19
N SER A 201 -28.21 -10.19 9.05
CA SER A 201 -29.52 -10.18 9.69
C SER A 201 -29.39 -10.34 11.22
N GLN A 202 -30.36 -9.82 11.99
CA GLN A 202 -30.34 -9.90 13.46
C GLN A 202 -30.25 -11.34 13.99
N GLU A 203 -30.84 -12.30 13.26
CA GLU A 203 -30.79 -13.72 13.61
C GLU A 203 -29.37 -14.29 13.46
N VAL A 204 -28.65 -13.90 12.40
CA VAL A 204 -27.25 -14.26 12.18
C VAL A 204 -26.39 -13.69 13.32
N ILE A 205 -26.57 -12.42 13.65
CA ILE A 205 -25.83 -11.72 14.73
C ILE A 205 -26.00 -12.43 16.07
N ASN A 206 -27.23 -12.84 16.40
CA ASN A 206 -27.52 -13.52 17.67
C ASN A 206 -26.84 -14.91 17.74
N THR A 207 -26.89 -15.69 16.66
CA THR A 207 -26.19 -16.98 16.57
C THR A 207 -24.67 -16.80 16.64
N PHE A 208 -24.14 -15.76 15.99
CA PHE A 208 -22.72 -15.40 16.07
C PHE A 208 -22.26 -14.97 17.45
N THR A 209 -23.08 -14.23 18.18
CA THR A 209 -22.77 -13.85 19.57
C THR A 209 -22.56 -15.10 20.43
N GLY A 210 -23.28 -16.19 20.13
CA GLY A 210 -23.06 -17.51 20.74
C GLY A 210 -21.69 -18.11 20.39
N VAL A 211 -21.24 -18.01 19.14
CA VAL A 211 -19.95 -18.53 18.68
C VAL A 211 -18.77 -17.64 19.11
N GLU A 212 -18.95 -16.31 19.19
CA GLU A 212 -17.89 -15.34 19.52
C GLU A 212 -17.21 -15.67 20.87
N GLY A 213 -18.00 -16.03 21.89
CA GLY A 213 -17.46 -16.43 23.20
C GLY A 213 -16.60 -17.70 23.17
N ARG A 214 -16.62 -18.46 22.07
CA ARG A 214 -15.83 -19.68 21.84
C ARG A 214 -14.59 -19.44 20.98
N LEU A 215 -14.41 -18.22 20.45
CA LEU A 215 -13.32 -17.84 19.56
C LEU A 215 -12.32 -16.91 20.26
N SER A 216 -11.05 -17.03 19.88
CA SER A 216 -10.02 -16.04 20.22
C SER A 216 -9.64 -15.27 18.97
N GLU A 217 -10.11 -14.03 18.87
CA GLU A 217 -9.73 -13.14 17.77
C GLU A 217 -8.25 -12.74 17.91
N ARG A 218 -7.49 -12.91 16.82
CA ARG A 218 -6.07 -12.54 16.74
C ARG A 218 -5.87 -11.72 15.48
N TYR A 219 -5.52 -10.45 15.66
CA TYR A 219 -5.16 -9.58 14.54
C TYR A 219 -3.79 -10.01 14.01
N PHE A 220 -3.75 -10.35 12.72
CA PHE A 220 -2.51 -10.54 12.01
C PHE A 220 -2.01 -9.17 11.53
N VAL A 221 -1.28 -8.48 12.41
CA VAL A 221 -0.62 -7.22 12.06
C VAL A 221 0.74 -7.55 11.46
N THR A 222 0.88 -7.43 10.15
CA THR A 222 2.17 -7.58 9.49
C THR A 222 3.02 -6.35 9.73
N THR A 223 4.29 -6.56 10.05
CA THR A 223 5.31 -5.51 10.03
C THR A 223 6.02 -5.50 8.69
N ARG A 224 6.62 -4.38 8.30
CA ARG A 224 7.49 -4.32 7.10
C ARG A 224 8.56 -5.41 7.13
N LYS A 225 9.09 -5.73 8.31
CA LYS A 225 10.09 -6.80 8.49
C LYS A 225 9.54 -8.17 8.08
N ASP A 226 8.29 -8.47 8.40
CA ASP A 226 7.66 -9.74 8.03
C ASP A 226 7.57 -9.88 6.50
N ASP A 227 7.28 -8.79 5.77
CA ASP A 227 7.20 -8.80 4.31
C ASP A 227 8.57 -9.12 3.67
N TYR A 228 9.64 -8.48 4.16
CA TYR A 228 11.00 -8.78 3.69
C TYR A 228 11.46 -10.19 4.08
N GLU A 229 11.10 -10.67 5.27
CA GLU A 229 11.37 -12.06 5.67
C GLU A 229 10.62 -13.06 4.78
N LEU A 230 9.39 -12.76 4.38
CA LEU A 230 8.60 -13.56 3.46
C LEU A 230 9.29 -13.64 2.09
N ILE A 231 9.65 -12.49 1.49
CA ILE A 231 10.40 -12.45 0.23
C ILE A 231 11.71 -13.23 0.35
N LYS A 232 12.47 -13.01 1.42
CA LYS A 232 13.73 -13.71 1.69
C LYS A 232 13.55 -15.23 1.69
N ASN A 233 12.46 -15.72 2.27
CA ASN A 233 12.18 -17.15 2.39
C ASN A 233 11.61 -17.75 1.10
N MET A 234 10.99 -16.95 0.23
CA MET A 234 10.55 -17.39 -1.10
C MET A 234 11.73 -17.58 -2.06
N ILE A 235 12.82 -16.83 -1.89
CA ILE A 235 13.99 -16.92 -2.76
C ILE A 235 14.96 -18.01 -2.26
N GLY A 236 14.98 -19.14 -2.96
CA GLY A 236 15.92 -20.24 -2.72
C GLY A 236 17.35 -19.86 -3.09
N LYS A 237 18.22 -19.70 -2.07
CA LYS A 237 19.62 -19.29 -2.26
C LYS A 237 20.54 -20.50 -2.36
N LYS A 238 21.34 -20.56 -3.43
CA LYS A 238 22.42 -21.55 -3.63
C LYS A 238 23.70 -20.81 -4.02
N ASN A 239 24.83 -21.24 -3.46
CA ASN A 239 26.16 -20.70 -3.77
C ASN A 239 26.32 -19.17 -3.58
N MET A 240 25.67 -18.58 -2.56
CA MET A 240 25.75 -17.13 -2.30
C MET A 240 27.19 -16.65 -2.04
N GLU A 241 28.06 -17.53 -1.55
CA GLU A 241 29.48 -17.25 -1.33
C GLU A 241 30.26 -16.97 -2.63
N LYS A 242 29.71 -17.32 -3.79
CA LYS A 242 30.32 -17.06 -5.10
C LYS A 242 29.89 -15.73 -5.73
N VAL A 243 28.91 -15.05 -5.13
CA VAL A 243 28.39 -13.78 -5.64
C VAL A 243 29.36 -12.66 -5.26
N SER A 244 29.92 -11.97 -6.25
CA SER A 244 30.90 -10.89 -6.06
C SER A 244 30.22 -9.52 -5.83
N ILE A 245 29.35 -9.45 -4.83
CA ILE A 245 28.72 -8.18 -4.40
C ILE A 245 29.29 -7.79 -3.03
N ASP A 246 29.68 -6.52 -2.89
CA ASP A 246 30.03 -5.95 -1.59
C ASP A 246 28.74 -5.66 -0.81
N TRP A 247 28.31 -6.66 -0.02
CA TRP A 247 27.08 -6.61 0.76
C TRP A 247 27.12 -5.53 1.84
N GLU A 248 28.28 -5.30 2.47
CA GLU A 248 28.44 -4.33 3.54
C GLU A 248 28.37 -2.90 2.98
N LYS A 249 29.05 -2.64 1.86
CA LYS A 249 28.95 -1.36 1.14
C LYS A 249 27.51 -1.11 0.69
N THR A 250 26.89 -2.10 0.05
CA THR A 250 25.49 -2.00 -0.41
C THR A 250 24.56 -1.69 0.75
N ALA A 251 24.72 -2.37 1.89
CA ALA A 251 23.95 -2.10 3.09
C ALA A 251 24.19 -0.67 3.60
N SER A 252 25.44 -0.24 3.70
CA SER A 252 25.79 1.09 4.22
C SER A 252 25.24 2.23 3.35
N GLU A 253 25.26 2.07 2.03
CA GLU A 253 24.76 3.08 1.08
C GLU A 253 23.22 3.15 1.05
N ASN A 254 22.53 2.04 1.32
CA ASN A 254 21.07 1.97 1.22
C ASN A 254 20.33 2.10 2.57
N TYR A 255 21.02 1.96 3.70
CA TYR A 255 20.36 1.86 5.02
C TYR A 255 19.57 3.10 5.43
N GLY A 256 20.00 4.29 5.03
CA GLY A 256 19.27 5.55 5.30
C GLY A 256 18.21 5.90 4.25
N ALA A 257 18.06 5.08 3.21
CA ALA A 257 17.04 5.30 2.19
C ALA A 257 15.73 4.61 2.59
N ALA A 258 14.58 5.13 2.12
CA ALA A 258 13.26 4.54 2.35
C ALA A 258 12.84 4.34 3.82
N GLY A 259 13.58 4.93 4.78
CA GLY A 259 13.33 4.79 6.21
C GLY A 259 13.69 3.42 6.80
N PHE A 260 14.55 2.62 6.15
CA PHE A 260 14.94 1.29 6.64
C PHE A 260 15.54 1.31 8.06
N GLU A 261 16.18 2.40 8.44
CA GLU A 261 16.76 2.59 9.78
C GLU A 261 15.74 2.61 10.92
N ARG A 262 14.44 2.75 10.59
CA ARG A 262 13.34 2.73 11.56
C ARG A 262 12.89 1.31 11.90
N ASP A 263 12.98 0.40 10.94
CA ASP A 263 12.40 -0.95 11.01
C ASP A 263 13.46 -2.05 11.23
N PHE A 264 14.72 -1.77 10.88
CA PHE A 264 15.81 -2.73 10.93
C PHE A 264 17.03 -2.15 11.65
N THR A 265 17.76 -2.98 12.39
CA THR A 265 19.18 -2.68 12.68
C THR A 265 20.03 -2.84 11.41
N LYS A 266 21.20 -2.18 11.32
CA LYS A 266 22.08 -2.28 10.14
C LYS A 266 22.42 -3.74 9.77
N LYS A 267 22.65 -4.59 10.78
CA LYS A 267 22.92 -6.03 10.58
C LYS A 267 21.69 -6.79 10.07
N GLU A 268 20.51 -6.49 10.58
CA GLU A 268 19.27 -7.10 10.08
C GLU A 268 18.95 -6.63 8.66
N PHE A 269 19.17 -5.35 8.36
CA PHE A 269 19.02 -4.82 7.00
C PHE A 269 19.93 -5.56 6.01
N GLU A 270 21.20 -5.75 6.36
CA GLU A 270 22.13 -6.52 5.54
C GLU A 270 21.66 -7.97 5.33
N GLU A 271 21.24 -8.67 6.38
CA GLU A 271 20.90 -10.10 6.31
C GLU A 271 19.49 -10.41 5.77
N ILE A 272 18.53 -9.50 5.98
CA ILE A 272 17.12 -9.69 5.62
C ILE A 272 16.81 -9.02 4.29
N VAL A 273 17.25 -7.78 4.10
CA VAL A 273 16.92 -7.00 2.89
C VAL A 273 18.00 -7.21 1.83
N VAL A 274 19.25 -6.86 2.12
CA VAL A 274 20.32 -6.81 1.12
C VAL A 274 20.68 -8.21 0.61
N LYS A 275 21.12 -9.11 1.49
CA LYS A 275 21.41 -10.51 1.14
C LYS A 275 20.15 -11.33 0.98
N GLY A 276 19.13 -11.03 1.79
CA GLY A 276 17.91 -11.82 1.85
C GLY A 276 17.03 -11.67 0.61
N CYS A 277 16.98 -10.49 0.00
CA CYS A 277 16.13 -10.24 -1.18
C CYS A 277 16.90 -10.26 -2.50
N TYR A 278 18.21 -10.54 -2.49
CA TYR A 278 18.99 -10.82 -3.70
C TYR A 278 18.27 -11.88 -4.56
N PRO A 279 18.09 -11.65 -5.88
CA PRO A 279 18.80 -10.68 -6.72
C PRO A 279 18.12 -9.33 -6.93
N MET A 280 17.22 -8.90 -6.05
CA MET A 280 16.68 -7.54 -6.08
C MET A 280 17.53 -6.61 -5.21
N ARG A 281 17.73 -5.37 -5.66
CA ARG A 281 18.33 -4.31 -4.82
C ARG A 281 17.36 -3.90 -3.70
N PRO A 282 17.85 -3.30 -2.60
CA PRO A 282 16.99 -2.89 -1.49
C PRO A 282 15.84 -1.97 -1.92
N LEU A 283 16.12 -0.96 -2.74
CA LEU A 283 15.08 -0.04 -3.24
C LEU A 283 14.18 -0.67 -4.31
N THR A 284 14.68 -1.60 -5.13
CA THR A 284 13.82 -2.38 -6.04
C THR A 284 12.80 -3.20 -5.24
N THR A 285 13.27 -3.88 -4.18
CA THR A 285 12.40 -4.70 -3.31
C THR A 285 11.37 -3.83 -2.59
N PHE A 286 11.79 -2.65 -2.13
CA PHE A 286 10.88 -1.67 -1.54
C PHE A 286 9.79 -1.22 -2.52
N LEU A 287 10.20 -0.82 -3.74
CA LEU A 287 9.26 -0.38 -4.77
C LEU A 287 8.30 -1.51 -5.17
N LEU A 288 8.78 -2.74 -5.27
CA LEU A 288 7.94 -3.92 -5.51
C LEU A 288 6.85 -4.06 -4.44
N LEU A 289 7.23 -4.08 -3.16
CA LEU A 289 6.28 -4.19 -2.06
C LEU A 289 5.25 -3.06 -2.12
N LYS A 290 5.70 -1.81 -2.24
CA LYS A 290 4.82 -0.65 -2.20
C LYS A 290 3.94 -0.49 -3.42
N VAL A 291 4.41 -0.86 -4.60
CA VAL A 291 3.56 -0.84 -5.81
C VAL A 291 2.54 -1.96 -5.74
N SER A 292 2.91 -3.14 -5.20
CA SER A 292 1.95 -4.21 -4.97
C SER A 292 0.83 -3.78 -4.01
N GLU A 293 1.14 -2.99 -2.97
CA GLU A 293 0.14 -2.45 -2.04
C GLU A 293 -0.88 -1.50 -2.71
N ARG A 294 -0.53 -0.91 -3.85
CA ARG A 294 -1.30 0.14 -4.54
C ARG A 294 -2.17 -0.36 -5.69
N VAL A 295 -2.00 -1.62 -6.09
CA VAL A 295 -2.64 -2.23 -7.25
C VAL A 295 -3.62 -3.31 -6.78
N GLY A 296 -4.90 -3.18 -7.16
CA GLY A 296 -5.97 -4.07 -6.69
C GLY A 296 -5.63 -5.57 -6.80
N GLN A 297 -5.57 -6.25 -5.65
CA GLN A 297 -5.05 -7.63 -5.41
C GLN A 297 -3.55 -7.70 -5.03
N ASN A 298 -3.18 -6.94 -3.99
CA ASN A 298 -1.82 -6.77 -3.48
C ASN A 298 -1.04 -8.10 -3.32
N GLU A 299 -1.58 -9.03 -2.55
CA GLU A 299 -0.83 -10.25 -2.15
C GLU A 299 -0.69 -11.25 -3.30
N ARG A 300 -1.73 -11.45 -4.11
CA ARG A 300 -1.67 -12.38 -5.26
C ARG A 300 -0.67 -11.87 -6.31
N SER A 301 -0.65 -10.57 -6.57
CA SER A 301 0.26 -9.97 -7.55
C SER A 301 1.72 -10.08 -7.11
N LEU A 302 2.00 -9.84 -5.82
CA LEU A 302 3.33 -10.00 -5.23
C LEU A 302 3.81 -11.46 -5.28
N VAL A 303 2.98 -12.41 -4.83
CA VAL A 303 3.33 -13.84 -4.85
C VAL A 303 3.57 -14.33 -6.28
N THR A 304 2.73 -13.91 -7.22
CA THR A 304 2.88 -14.27 -8.64
C THR A 304 4.15 -13.65 -9.24
N PHE A 305 4.50 -12.42 -8.86
CA PHE A 305 5.76 -11.81 -9.28
C PHE A 305 6.99 -12.59 -8.77
N LEU A 306 6.95 -13.03 -7.51
CA LEU A 306 8.07 -13.70 -6.85
C LEU A 306 8.25 -15.15 -7.28
N ALA A 307 7.15 -15.89 -7.45
CA ALA A 307 7.15 -17.35 -7.64
C ALA A 307 6.49 -17.83 -8.95
N GLY A 308 5.87 -16.93 -9.72
CA GLY A 308 5.30 -17.25 -11.02
C GLY A 308 6.37 -17.65 -12.03
N THR A 309 5.94 -18.30 -13.10
CA THR A 309 6.82 -18.74 -14.21
C THR A 309 6.62 -17.92 -15.48
N ASP A 310 5.82 -16.85 -15.40
CA ASP A 310 5.54 -15.95 -16.50
C ASP A 310 6.75 -15.05 -16.80
N ALA A 311 6.82 -14.55 -18.03
CA ALA A 311 7.86 -13.62 -18.44
C ALA A 311 7.86 -12.34 -17.58
N GLY A 312 9.05 -11.87 -17.20
CA GLY A 312 9.21 -10.66 -16.38
C GLY A 312 9.02 -10.86 -14.87
N THR A 313 8.77 -12.09 -14.42
CA THR A 313 8.77 -12.46 -12.99
C THR A 313 10.19 -12.57 -12.43
N LEU A 314 10.31 -12.63 -11.10
CA LEU A 314 11.59 -12.86 -10.44
C LEU A 314 12.18 -14.23 -10.81
N ALA A 315 11.35 -15.26 -10.95
CA ALA A 315 11.82 -16.59 -11.33
C ALA A 315 12.37 -16.60 -12.76
N ASP A 316 11.71 -15.91 -13.69
CA ASP A 316 12.21 -15.72 -15.07
C ASP A 316 13.59 -15.02 -15.06
N PHE A 317 13.72 -13.92 -14.31
CA PHE A 317 14.99 -13.20 -14.17
C PHE A 317 16.11 -14.01 -13.50
N VAL A 318 15.79 -14.91 -12.56
CA VAL A 318 16.77 -15.79 -11.90
C VAL A 318 17.24 -16.92 -12.81
N ASN A 319 16.37 -17.40 -13.70
CA ASN A 319 16.67 -18.53 -14.59
C ASN A 319 17.26 -18.11 -15.94
N SER A 320 17.30 -16.82 -16.26
CA SER A 320 17.95 -16.29 -17.46
C SER A 320 19.48 -16.38 -17.37
N GLU A 321 20.16 -16.49 -18.51
CA GLU A 321 21.63 -16.36 -18.55
C GLU A 321 22.03 -14.93 -18.17
N ARG A 322 22.61 -14.76 -16.97
CA ARG A 322 23.04 -13.46 -16.45
C ARG A 322 24.32 -13.57 -15.61
N ASP A 323 24.99 -12.45 -15.41
CA ASP A 323 26.07 -12.37 -14.42
C ASP A 323 25.49 -12.44 -12.99
N SER A 324 26.21 -13.10 -12.08
CA SER A 324 25.80 -13.19 -10.67
C SER A 324 25.72 -11.82 -9.97
N THR A 325 26.41 -10.81 -10.47
CA THR A 325 26.40 -9.43 -9.96
C THR A 325 25.23 -8.62 -10.51
N GLU A 326 24.54 -9.11 -11.54
CA GLU A 326 23.38 -8.44 -12.12
C GLU A 326 22.17 -8.58 -11.18
N CYS A 327 21.59 -7.43 -10.83
CA CYS A 327 20.42 -7.34 -9.96
C CYS A 327 19.23 -6.80 -10.73
N MET A 328 18.03 -7.23 -10.33
CA MET A 328 16.79 -6.74 -10.89
C MET A 328 16.62 -5.25 -10.56
N THR A 329 16.28 -4.48 -11.58
CA THR A 329 16.05 -3.04 -11.49
C THR A 329 14.56 -2.73 -11.30
N PRO A 330 14.22 -1.51 -10.84
CA PRO A 330 12.83 -1.06 -10.76
C PRO A 330 12.10 -1.10 -12.11
N GLY A 331 12.79 -0.91 -13.24
CA GLY A 331 12.19 -0.99 -14.57
C GLY A 331 11.49 -2.33 -14.85
N LYS A 332 12.06 -3.46 -14.38
CA LYS A 332 11.42 -4.79 -14.49
C LYS A 332 10.15 -4.89 -13.64
N VAL A 333 10.17 -4.30 -12.44
CA VAL A 333 8.99 -4.19 -11.58
C VAL A 333 7.91 -3.36 -12.29
N PHE A 334 8.28 -2.22 -12.87
CA PHE A 334 7.36 -1.39 -13.64
C PHE A 334 6.73 -2.18 -14.79
N ASP A 335 7.53 -2.91 -15.57
CA ASP A 335 7.03 -3.66 -16.73
C ASP A 335 5.99 -4.71 -16.33
N TYR A 336 6.20 -5.42 -15.22
CA TYR A 336 5.23 -6.39 -14.72
C TYR A 336 3.93 -5.73 -14.21
N PHE A 337 4.04 -4.61 -13.47
CA PHE A 337 2.87 -3.93 -12.90
C PHE A 337 2.17 -3.00 -13.89
N SER A 338 2.80 -2.60 -14.98
CA SER A 338 2.26 -1.66 -15.98
C SER A 338 0.88 -2.08 -16.54
N PRO A 339 0.64 -3.35 -16.94
CA PRO A 339 -0.69 -3.80 -17.34
C PRO A 339 -1.75 -3.71 -16.23
N LEU A 340 -1.35 -3.87 -14.96
CA LEU A 340 -2.24 -3.79 -13.82
C LEU A 340 -2.58 -2.33 -13.51
N LEU A 341 -1.58 -1.44 -13.51
CA LEU A 341 -1.73 0.01 -13.35
C LEU A 341 -2.63 0.61 -14.44
N LYS A 342 -2.52 0.13 -15.68
CA LYS A 342 -3.39 0.52 -16.80
C LYS A 342 -4.87 0.20 -16.55
N ARG A 343 -5.16 -0.90 -15.85
CA ARG A 343 -6.53 -1.38 -15.60
C ARG A 343 -7.13 -0.81 -14.32
N ASP A 344 -6.30 -0.32 -13.41
CA ASP A 344 -6.71 0.22 -12.11
C ASP A 344 -7.16 1.68 -12.21
N LEU A 345 -8.37 1.88 -12.74
CA LEU A 345 -8.99 3.19 -12.87
C LEU A 345 -9.47 3.79 -11.54
N TRP A 346 -9.55 2.97 -10.48
CA TRP A 346 -9.96 3.43 -9.15
C TRP A 346 -8.84 4.20 -8.45
N ASN A 347 -7.57 3.85 -8.74
CA ASN A 347 -6.40 4.59 -8.27
C ASN A 347 -5.94 5.63 -9.30
N ARG A 348 -6.75 6.70 -9.46
CA ARG A 348 -6.54 7.77 -10.47
C ARG A 348 -5.12 8.35 -10.46
N ARG A 349 -4.53 8.56 -9.28
CA ARG A 349 -3.18 9.10 -9.14
C ARG A 349 -2.11 8.16 -9.70
N SER A 350 -2.20 6.87 -9.40
CA SER A 350 -1.20 5.90 -9.87
C SER A 350 -1.32 5.68 -11.38
N HIS A 351 -2.56 5.66 -11.89
CA HIS A 351 -2.83 5.62 -13.31
C HIS A 351 -2.26 6.86 -14.04
N LEU A 352 -2.37 8.05 -13.45
CA LEU A 352 -1.83 9.28 -14.03
C LEU A 352 -0.29 9.24 -14.15
N GLU A 353 0.41 8.85 -13.09
CA GLU A 353 1.88 8.74 -13.11
C GLU A 353 2.36 7.65 -14.10
N TRP A 354 1.62 6.53 -14.17
CA TRP A 354 1.85 5.51 -15.19
C TRP A 354 1.69 6.07 -16.61
N ASN A 355 0.62 6.83 -16.86
CA ASN A 355 0.36 7.43 -18.17
C ASN A 355 1.48 8.42 -18.57
N LYS A 356 1.96 9.25 -17.64
CA LYS A 356 3.13 10.13 -17.86
C LYS A 356 4.36 9.34 -18.30
N ALA A 357 4.62 8.18 -17.68
CA ALA A 357 5.73 7.31 -18.06
C ALA A 357 5.56 6.73 -19.45
N MET A 358 4.35 6.27 -19.80
CA MET A 358 4.05 5.76 -21.15
C MET A 358 4.28 6.83 -22.22
N MET A 359 3.76 8.04 -22.00
CA MET A 359 3.96 9.19 -22.90
C MET A 359 5.44 9.58 -23.02
N ALA A 360 6.18 9.58 -21.92
CA ALA A 360 7.61 9.84 -21.92
C ALA A 360 8.39 8.84 -22.80
N MET A 361 8.01 7.56 -22.74
CA MET A 361 8.63 6.49 -23.53
C MET A 361 8.24 6.48 -25.01
N GLU A 362 7.27 7.31 -25.45
CA GLU A 362 7.02 7.54 -26.88
C GLU A 362 8.11 8.40 -27.55
N LYS A 363 8.89 9.15 -26.76
CA LYS A 363 10.04 9.91 -27.25
C LYS A 363 11.23 8.99 -27.51
N ASP A 364 12.18 9.46 -28.32
CA ASP A 364 13.42 8.73 -28.61
C ASP A 364 14.35 8.72 -27.37
N LEU A 365 14.25 7.64 -26.59
CA LEU A 365 14.98 7.42 -25.35
C LEU A 365 15.90 6.20 -25.45
N THR A 366 17.08 6.33 -24.87
CA THR A 366 18.01 5.21 -24.62
C THR A 366 17.44 4.24 -23.57
N GLU A 367 17.99 3.03 -23.49
CA GLU A 367 17.56 2.05 -22.48
C GLU A 367 17.79 2.55 -21.05
N GLU A 368 18.89 3.29 -20.83
CA GLU A 368 19.19 3.93 -19.55
C GLU A 368 18.16 5.00 -19.17
N GLU A 369 17.77 5.83 -20.15
CA GLU A 369 16.74 6.86 -19.97
C GLU A 369 15.38 6.23 -19.66
N ILE A 370 15.01 5.16 -20.34
CA ILE A 370 13.77 4.40 -20.09
C ILE A 370 13.77 3.82 -18.67
N GLU A 371 14.87 3.22 -18.23
CA GLU A 371 15.00 2.67 -16.86
C GLU A 371 14.80 3.76 -15.79
N ILE A 372 15.38 4.95 -16.00
CA ILE A 372 15.21 6.10 -15.10
C ILE A 372 13.76 6.59 -15.11
N VAL A 373 13.12 6.71 -16.27
CA VAL A 373 11.70 7.11 -16.39
C VAL A 373 10.79 6.14 -15.62
N LYS A 374 10.98 4.83 -15.82
CA LYS A 374 10.23 3.79 -15.10
C LYS A 374 10.45 3.87 -13.59
N THR A 375 11.69 4.09 -13.17
CA THR A 375 12.03 4.22 -11.74
C THR A 375 11.39 5.45 -11.10
N ILE A 376 11.45 6.61 -11.77
CA ILE A 376 10.77 7.84 -11.30
C ILE A 376 9.27 7.57 -11.16
N CYS A 377 8.65 6.93 -12.16
CA CYS A 377 7.22 6.59 -12.11
C CYS A 377 6.86 5.78 -10.87
N LEU A 378 7.59 4.69 -10.58
CA LEU A 378 7.31 3.86 -9.40
C LEU A 378 7.50 4.64 -8.09
N MET A 379 8.58 5.43 -7.97
CA MET A 379 8.80 6.27 -6.79
C MET A 379 7.64 7.27 -6.58
N ARG A 380 7.09 7.83 -7.66
CA ARG A 380 5.94 8.74 -7.62
C ARG A 380 4.62 8.07 -7.27
N ILE A 381 4.39 6.85 -7.76
CA ILE A 381 3.23 6.02 -7.40
C ILE A 381 3.24 5.71 -5.90
N VAL A 382 4.42 5.35 -5.36
CA VAL A 382 4.59 5.03 -3.93
C VAL A 382 4.43 6.27 -3.05
N GLY A 383 4.98 7.42 -3.48
CA GLY A 383 4.70 8.75 -2.94
C GLY A 383 5.56 9.20 -1.75
N LEU A 384 5.44 10.51 -1.48
CA LEU A 384 6.21 11.33 -0.52
C LEU A 384 6.22 10.84 0.95
N SER A 385 5.22 10.07 1.40
CA SER A 385 5.11 9.65 2.80
C SER A 385 6.24 8.73 3.25
N GLU A 386 6.93 8.09 2.29
CA GLU A 386 7.97 7.10 2.52
C GLU A 386 9.40 7.66 2.47
N LYS A 387 9.56 8.98 2.30
CA LYS A 387 10.86 9.63 2.05
C LYS A 387 11.63 9.00 0.88
N MET A 388 10.91 8.50 -0.12
CA MET A 388 11.48 7.93 -1.35
C MET A 388 11.28 8.90 -2.51
N GLU A 389 11.90 10.06 -2.41
CA GLU A 389 11.90 11.02 -3.50
C GLU A 389 12.84 10.60 -4.62
N ALA A 390 12.46 10.89 -5.87
CA ALA A 390 13.27 10.60 -7.04
C ALA A 390 14.41 11.63 -7.19
N THR A 391 15.47 11.45 -6.41
CA THR A 391 16.70 12.24 -6.49
C THR A 391 17.75 11.47 -7.28
N ALA A 392 18.78 12.16 -7.80
CA ALA A 392 19.89 11.47 -8.47
C ALA A 392 20.54 10.39 -7.57
N HIS A 393 20.58 10.62 -6.26
CA HIS A 393 21.12 9.66 -5.30
C HIS A 393 20.24 8.41 -5.15
N THR A 394 18.94 8.58 -4.91
CA THR A 394 18.01 7.44 -4.73
C THR A 394 17.80 6.67 -6.02
N LEU A 395 17.79 7.34 -7.18
CA LEU A 395 17.75 6.70 -8.49
C LEU A 395 19.01 5.86 -8.75
N ALA A 396 20.19 6.36 -8.38
CA ALA A 396 21.45 5.61 -8.47
C ALA A 396 21.42 4.35 -7.58
N LEU A 397 20.97 4.47 -6.34
CA LEU A 397 20.83 3.33 -5.42
C LEU A 397 19.83 2.28 -5.97
N ALA A 398 18.71 2.72 -6.53
CA ALA A 398 17.66 1.83 -7.02
C ALA A 398 18.07 1.10 -8.30
N THR A 399 18.67 1.82 -9.26
CA THR A 399 19.12 1.24 -10.53
C THR A 399 20.47 0.53 -10.43
N GLY A 400 21.25 0.82 -9.38
CA GLY A 400 22.60 0.29 -9.23
C GLY A 400 23.67 0.97 -10.06
N ARG A 401 23.37 2.15 -10.60
CA ARG A 401 24.24 2.92 -11.48
C ARG A 401 25.08 3.91 -10.69
N GLU A 402 26.15 4.39 -11.31
CA GLU A 402 26.94 5.46 -10.72
C GLU A 402 26.13 6.77 -10.72
N ARG A 403 26.23 7.53 -9.62
CA ARG A 403 25.45 8.77 -9.46
C ARG A 403 25.68 9.76 -10.61
N ARG A 404 26.92 9.85 -11.12
CA ARG A 404 27.26 10.74 -12.24
C ARG A 404 26.56 10.33 -13.55
N GLU A 405 26.38 9.04 -13.79
CA GLU A 405 25.66 8.53 -14.96
C GLU A 405 24.17 8.88 -14.87
N VAL A 406 23.59 8.73 -13.68
CA VAL A 406 22.20 9.13 -13.42
C VAL A 406 22.02 10.64 -13.58
N GLU A 407 22.93 11.47 -13.08
CA GLU A 407 22.89 12.93 -13.27
C GLU A 407 22.99 13.31 -14.76
N ALA A 408 23.86 12.66 -15.53
CA ALA A 408 23.94 12.87 -16.99
C ALA A 408 22.65 12.47 -17.71
N CYS A 409 22.05 11.34 -17.32
CA CYS A 409 20.78 10.85 -17.84
C CYS A 409 19.62 11.82 -17.52
N LEU A 410 19.52 12.30 -16.28
CA LEU A 410 18.52 13.29 -15.87
C LEU A 410 18.67 14.62 -16.63
N ASN A 411 19.91 15.07 -16.89
CA ASN A 411 20.16 16.25 -17.71
C ASN A 411 19.71 16.06 -19.16
N ALA A 412 19.93 14.87 -19.74
CA ALA A 412 19.46 14.53 -21.08
C ALA A 412 17.92 14.49 -21.14
N LEU A 413 17.28 13.81 -20.18
CA LEU A 413 15.82 13.74 -20.04
C LEU A 413 15.20 15.13 -19.84
N THR A 414 15.86 16.03 -19.11
CA THR A 414 15.40 17.41 -18.91
C THR A 414 15.41 18.18 -20.24
N LYS A 415 16.49 18.04 -21.02
CA LYS A 415 16.58 18.65 -22.37
C LYS A 415 15.55 18.09 -23.35
N LYS A 416 15.19 16.81 -23.20
CA LYS A 416 14.11 16.16 -23.97
C LYS A 416 12.71 16.46 -23.44
N GLU A 417 12.60 17.29 -22.40
CA GLU A 417 11.33 17.65 -21.74
C GLU A 417 10.55 16.41 -21.26
N VAL A 418 11.26 15.42 -20.73
CA VAL A 418 10.68 14.20 -20.15
C VAL A 418 10.57 14.30 -18.63
N VAL A 419 11.55 14.94 -18.00
CA VAL A 419 11.57 15.15 -16.55
C VAL A 419 11.70 16.63 -16.23
N LEU A 420 11.22 17.01 -15.06
CA LEU A 420 11.42 18.33 -14.48
C LEU A 420 11.81 18.18 -13.02
N PHE A 421 12.67 19.08 -12.52
CA PHE A 421 13.06 19.13 -11.12
C PHE A 421 12.09 20.01 -10.33
N ARG A 422 11.55 19.49 -9.23
CA ARG A 422 10.62 20.18 -8.33
C ARG A 422 11.36 20.67 -7.10
N ASP A 423 11.46 21.98 -6.93
CA ASP A 423 12.21 22.57 -5.81
C ASP A 423 11.58 22.26 -4.45
N LYS A 424 10.24 22.33 -4.36
CA LYS A 424 9.50 22.01 -3.12
C LYS A 424 9.71 20.58 -2.66
N LEU A 425 9.83 19.65 -3.61
CA LEU A 425 10.02 18.22 -3.33
C LEU A 425 11.50 17.82 -3.29
N ASN A 426 12.38 18.69 -3.78
CA ASN A 426 13.79 18.41 -4.02
C ASN A 426 13.99 17.12 -4.84
N SER A 427 13.17 16.92 -5.88
CA SER A 427 13.09 15.66 -6.62
C SER A 427 12.65 15.83 -8.06
N TYR A 428 12.96 14.84 -8.90
CA TYR A 428 12.54 14.79 -10.30
C TYR A 428 11.15 14.17 -10.43
N VAL A 429 10.34 14.75 -11.30
CA VAL A 429 9.03 14.20 -11.68
C VAL A 429 8.94 14.07 -13.20
N LEU A 430 8.08 13.17 -13.67
CA LEU A 430 7.80 13.05 -15.10
C LEU A 430 6.94 14.24 -15.56
N ARG A 431 7.34 14.85 -16.67
CA ARG A 431 6.50 15.83 -17.36
C ARG A 431 5.28 15.14 -17.94
N GLN A 432 4.15 15.85 -17.92
CA GLN A 432 3.00 15.44 -18.70
C GLN A 432 3.10 16.08 -20.08
N LYS A 433 2.66 15.37 -21.12
CA LYS A 433 2.56 15.96 -22.45
C LYS A 433 1.39 16.94 -22.43
N VAL A 434 1.70 18.22 -22.45
CA VAL A 434 0.73 19.29 -22.66
C VAL A 434 0.93 19.76 -24.09
N ASP A 435 -0.14 19.85 -24.87
CA ASP A 435 -0.08 20.30 -26.27
C ASP A 435 0.25 21.80 -26.39
N VAL A 436 0.27 22.51 -25.25
CA VAL A 436 0.49 23.94 -25.15
C VAL A 436 1.78 24.23 -24.40
N ASP A 437 2.61 25.13 -24.94
CA ASP A 437 3.81 25.60 -24.27
C ASP A 437 3.44 26.54 -23.11
N ILE A 438 3.34 25.96 -21.92
CA ILE A 438 3.05 26.68 -20.67
C ILE A 438 4.12 27.74 -20.40
N GLU A 439 5.38 27.47 -20.73
CA GLU A 439 6.50 28.37 -20.43
C GLU A 439 6.46 29.62 -21.31
N GLU A 440 6.15 29.44 -22.60
CA GLU A 440 5.93 30.54 -23.53
C GLU A 440 4.75 31.40 -23.08
N LYS A 441 3.61 30.78 -22.74
CA LYS A 441 2.42 31.50 -22.26
C LYS A 441 2.69 32.23 -20.95
N LEU A 442 3.39 31.62 -19.99
CA LEU A 442 3.76 32.26 -18.74
C LEU A 442 4.65 33.47 -19.00
N THR A 443 5.68 33.32 -19.85
CA THR A 443 6.55 34.44 -20.22
C THR A 443 5.76 35.58 -20.88
N GLN A 444 4.75 35.26 -21.69
CA GLN A 444 3.84 36.26 -22.25
C GLN A 444 3.06 36.99 -21.14
N CYS A 445 2.39 36.25 -20.25
CA CYS A 445 1.61 36.85 -19.16
C CYS A 445 2.51 37.67 -18.22
N GLU A 446 3.73 37.21 -17.92
CA GLU A 446 4.71 37.94 -17.12
C GLU A 446 5.07 39.31 -17.74
N ARG A 447 5.17 39.38 -19.08
CA ARG A 447 5.42 40.62 -19.84
C ARG A 447 4.20 41.55 -19.90
N GLU A 448 2.99 41.00 -19.88
CA GLU A 448 1.74 41.77 -19.87
C GLU A 448 1.51 42.51 -18.53
N ILE A 449 2.21 42.11 -17.46
CA ILE A 449 2.16 42.79 -16.16
C ILE A 449 2.96 44.10 -16.22
N THR A 450 2.29 45.19 -16.61
CA THR A 450 2.87 46.54 -16.71
C THR A 450 2.90 47.30 -15.39
N HIS A 451 1.87 47.14 -14.55
CA HIS A 451 1.79 47.75 -13.22
C HIS A 451 2.05 46.68 -12.14
N PHE A 452 3.27 46.69 -11.60
CA PHE A 452 3.71 45.75 -10.57
C PHE A 452 4.13 46.52 -9.30
N SER A 453 3.45 46.24 -8.19
CA SER A 453 3.82 46.76 -6.87
C SER A 453 4.31 45.60 -6.02
N LEU A 454 5.61 45.61 -5.71
CA LEU A 454 6.28 44.51 -5.03
C LEU A 454 5.66 44.21 -3.67
N THR A 455 5.47 45.26 -2.85
CA THR A 455 4.90 45.17 -1.50
C THR A 455 3.46 44.62 -1.51
N LYS A 456 2.59 45.15 -2.38
CA LYS A 456 1.20 44.66 -2.50
C LYS A 456 1.13 43.20 -2.92
N GLN A 457 1.97 42.79 -3.87
CA GLN A 457 2.01 41.40 -4.34
C GLN A 457 2.57 40.46 -3.28
N LEU A 458 3.54 40.91 -2.47
CA LEU A 458 4.01 40.16 -1.31
C LEU A 458 2.88 39.94 -0.29
N ASP A 459 2.14 40.98 0.07
CA ASP A 459 1.01 40.88 1.00
C ASP A 459 -0.06 39.92 0.49
N GLU A 460 -0.41 40.00 -0.80
CA GLU A 460 -1.40 39.13 -1.45
C GLU A 460 -0.97 37.65 -1.44
N VAL A 461 0.30 37.36 -1.78
CA VAL A 461 0.79 35.98 -1.90
C VAL A 461 1.13 35.38 -0.53
N MET A 462 1.77 36.14 0.36
CA MET A 462 2.26 35.65 1.66
C MET A 462 1.18 35.67 2.75
N GLY A 463 0.09 36.39 2.51
CA GLY A 463 -0.99 36.62 3.46
C GLY A 463 -0.62 37.61 4.55
N HIS A 464 -1.65 38.15 5.20
CA HIS A 464 -1.51 39.09 6.31
C HIS A 464 -0.91 38.40 7.56
N ARG A 465 0.05 39.06 8.22
CA ARG A 465 0.82 38.50 9.34
C ARG A 465 0.82 39.46 10.52
N TYR A 466 0.81 38.90 11.73
CA TYR A 466 0.92 39.66 12.97
C TYR A 466 1.72 38.88 14.02
N GLU A 467 2.31 39.60 14.97
CA GLU A 467 2.90 39.04 16.19
C GLU A 467 2.06 39.35 17.42
N LEU A 468 1.94 38.37 18.31
CA LEU A 468 1.31 38.52 19.61
C LEU A 468 2.38 38.55 20.71
N PRO A 469 2.44 39.60 21.56
CA PRO A 469 3.23 39.59 22.78
C PRO A 469 2.58 38.68 23.82
N LYS A 470 2.68 37.35 23.61
CA LYS A 470 1.95 36.30 24.34
C LYS A 470 2.02 36.46 25.86
N LYS A 471 3.21 36.75 26.40
CA LYS A 471 3.41 36.95 27.84
C LYS A 471 2.66 38.19 28.35
N TYR A 472 2.78 39.32 27.65
CA TYR A 472 2.12 40.56 28.05
C TYR A 472 0.60 40.41 28.01
N ASN A 473 0.07 39.87 26.90
CA ASN A 473 -1.36 39.63 26.72
C ASN A 473 -1.93 38.71 27.81
N HIS A 474 -1.20 37.66 28.18
CA HIS A 474 -1.61 36.73 29.23
C HIS A 474 -1.62 37.40 30.62
N VAL A 475 -0.57 38.15 30.96
CA VAL A 475 -0.46 38.82 32.28
C VAL A 475 -1.51 39.90 32.46
N HIS A 476 -1.84 40.65 31.40
CA HIS A 476 -2.73 41.81 31.47
C HIS A 476 -4.17 41.51 31.01
N GLY A 477 -4.47 40.29 30.58
CA GLY A 477 -5.82 39.89 30.15
C GLY A 477 -6.35 40.70 28.96
N MET A 478 -5.47 41.12 28.04
CA MET A 478 -5.84 41.89 26.84
C MET A 478 -5.13 41.35 25.59
N THR A 479 -5.71 41.60 24.42
CA THR A 479 -5.12 41.20 23.14
C THR A 479 -4.47 42.41 22.50
N ARG A 480 -3.15 42.53 22.66
CA ARG A 480 -2.31 43.44 21.88
C ARG A 480 -1.68 42.70 20.72
N PHE A 481 -1.39 43.37 19.62
CA PHE A 481 -0.67 42.78 18.49
C PHE A 481 0.15 43.80 17.71
N PHE A 482 1.24 43.30 17.11
CA PHE A 482 2.03 44.03 16.15
C PHE A 482 1.75 43.51 14.75
N ASP A 483 1.55 44.41 13.80
CA ASP A 483 1.22 44.06 12.42
C ASP A 483 2.44 44.19 11.50
N TYR A 484 2.63 43.23 10.60
CA TYR A 484 3.75 43.26 9.66
C TYR A 484 3.39 44.06 8.41
N ILE A 485 4.31 44.90 7.94
CA ILE A 485 4.16 45.67 6.71
C ILE A 485 5.42 45.51 5.87
N PHE A 486 5.28 45.06 4.63
CA PHE A 486 6.35 45.14 3.64
C PHE A 486 6.47 46.58 3.14
N MET A 487 7.68 47.14 3.17
CA MET A 487 7.92 48.52 2.75
C MET A 487 9.23 48.62 1.97
N GLU A 488 9.21 49.33 0.85
CA GLU A 488 10.44 49.65 0.14
C GLU A 488 11.30 50.61 0.97
N THR A 489 12.61 50.39 0.97
CA THR A 489 13.53 51.19 1.79
C THR A 489 13.47 52.69 1.45
N GLU A 490 13.25 53.03 0.17
CA GLU A 490 13.07 54.42 -0.26
C GLU A 490 11.78 55.04 0.28
N GLN A 491 10.68 54.26 0.28
CA GLN A 491 9.40 54.69 0.87
C GLN A 491 9.54 54.91 2.37
N PHE A 492 10.26 54.03 3.08
CA PHE A 492 10.55 54.21 4.50
C PHE A 492 11.28 55.52 4.75
N PHE A 493 12.32 55.84 3.98
CA PHE A 493 13.06 57.10 4.13
C PHE A 493 12.28 58.37 3.77
N ALA A 494 11.16 58.24 3.06
CA ALA A 494 10.27 59.34 2.71
C ALA A 494 9.19 59.60 3.78
N LEU A 495 9.10 58.79 4.83
CA LEU A 495 8.15 59.00 5.91
C LEU A 495 8.61 60.17 6.80
N ASP A 496 7.74 61.17 6.94
CA ASP A 496 7.94 62.27 7.91
C ASP A 496 7.31 61.95 9.28
N SER A 497 6.33 61.04 9.32
CA SER A 497 5.65 60.58 10.53
C SER A 497 5.13 59.14 10.36
N THR A 498 4.80 58.48 11.48
CA THR A 498 4.25 57.10 11.48
C THR A 498 2.73 57.03 11.44
N GLU A 499 2.03 58.16 11.56
CA GLU A 499 0.57 58.28 11.53
C GLU A 499 -0.08 57.59 10.30
N PRO A 500 0.47 57.71 9.07
CA PRO A 500 -0.07 57.01 7.91
C PRO A 500 -0.06 55.48 8.00
N LEU A 501 0.76 54.89 8.88
CA LEU A 501 0.81 53.43 9.08
C LEU A 501 -0.38 52.92 9.90
N TYR A 502 -0.99 53.78 10.73
CA TYR A 502 -2.05 53.41 11.66
C TYR A 502 -3.42 53.94 11.24
N GLU A 503 -3.49 55.08 10.56
CA GLU A 503 -4.75 55.71 10.17
C GLU A 503 -5.33 55.13 8.88
N GLU A 504 -6.51 54.50 8.99
CA GLU A 504 -7.22 53.93 7.83
C GLU A 504 -7.53 54.97 6.74
N SER A 505 -7.80 56.22 7.11
CA SER A 505 -8.03 57.32 6.16
C SER A 505 -6.79 57.67 5.32
N LEU A 506 -5.60 57.30 5.80
CA LEU A 506 -4.32 57.51 5.11
C LEU A 506 -3.80 56.21 4.45
N GLY A 507 -4.59 55.14 4.47
CA GLY A 507 -4.23 53.84 3.91
C GLY A 507 -3.52 52.89 4.90
N GLY A 508 -3.43 53.27 6.17
CA GLY A 508 -2.92 52.43 7.25
C GLY A 508 -3.96 51.45 7.81
N SER A 509 -3.59 50.74 8.88
CA SER A 509 -4.49 49.82 9.59
C SER A 509 -4.25 49.84 11.09
N PHE A 510 -5.30 49.64 11.89
CA PHE A 510 -5.16 49.59 13.34
C PHE A 510 -4.28 48.41 13.77
N ALA A 511 -3.26 48.70 14.60
CA ALA A 511 -2.48 47.74 15.37
C ALA A 511 -1.87 48.46 16.59
N ASP A 512 -1.48 47.72 17.62
CA ASP A 512 -0.81 48.32 18.80
C ASP A 512 0.63 48.74 18.49
N GLY A 513 1.22 48.14 17.46
CA GLY A 513 2.49 48.53 16.86
C GLY A 513 2.66 47.92 15.47
N LYS A 514 3.70 48.36 14.75
CA LYS A 514 4.01 47.90 13.40
C LYS A 514 5.42 47.32 13.33
N ILE A 515 5.59 46.26 12.55
CA ILE A 515 6.88 45.68 12.20
C ILE A 515 7.09 45.91 10.70
N LEU A 516 7.98 46.83 10.34
CA LEU A 516 8.33 47.10 8.95
C LEU A 516 9.39 46.11 8.48
N LEU A 517 9.07 45.38 7.42
CA LEU A 517 10.00 44.53 6.70
C LEU A 517 10.55 45.32 5.52
N LEU A 518 11.76 45.85 5.66
CA LEU A 518 12.34 46.71 4.64
C LEU A 518 12.88 45.89 3.48
N ILE A 519 12.36 46.19 2.29
CA ILE A 519 12.81 45.60 1.04
C ILE A 519 13.82 46.54 0.44
N ASP A 520 15.05 46.06 0.27
CA ASP A 520 16.14 46.76 -0.39
C ASP A 520 16.68 45.90 -1.53
N SER A 521 16.71 46.45 -2.73
CA SER A 521 17.31 45.79 -3.90
C SER A 521 18.85 45.82 -3.85
N TYR A 522 19.46 46.67 -3.00
CA TYR A 522 20.90 46.95 -3.02
C TYR A 522 21.60 46.87 -1.65
N ALA A 523 20.88 46.66 -0.54
CA ALA A 523 21.38 46.43 0.82
C ALA A 523 22.56 47.34 1.26
N LYS A 524 22.39 48.67 1.15
CA LYS A 524 23.50 49.64 1.37
C LYS A 524 23.32 50.60 2.54
N ASP A 525 22.11 50.77 3.07
CA ASP A 525 21.76 51.94 3.90
C ASP A 525 21.38 51.60 5.36
N ARG A 526 21.92 50.52 5.93
CA ARG A 526 21.62 50.04 7.29
C ARG A 526 21.67 51.11 8.38
N LYS A 527 22.78 51.87 8.43
CA LYS A 527 22.97 52.94 9.42
C LYS A 527 21.93 54.05 9.27
N LYS A 528 21.55 54.35 8.02
CA LYS A 528 20.54 55.36 7.70
C LYS A 528 19.16 54.90 8.13
N ALA A 529 18.82 53.62 7.94
CA ALA A 529 17.56 53.03 8.42
C ALA A 529 17.39 53.20 9.94
N LYS A 530 18.43 52.87 10.71
CA LYS A 530 18.43 53.06 12.17
C LYS A 530 18.32 54.53 12.59
N GLN A 531 19.06 55.42 11.92
CA GLN A 531 18.98 56.87 12.20
C GLN A 531 17.59 57.44 11.90
N HIS A 532 16.98 57.00 10.80
CA HIS A 532 15.64 57.44 10.40
C HIS A 532 14.56 56.93 11.36
N LEU A 533 14.62 55.66 11.80
CA LEU A 533 13.72 55.13 12.83
C LEU A 533 13.77 55.97 14.12
N ASN A 534 14.97 56.35 14.56
CA ASN A 534 15.12 57.21 15.75
C ASN A 534 14.53 58.61 15.54
N ALA A 535 14.58 59.15 14.30
CA ALA A 535 14.01 60.45 13.98
C ALA A 535 12.48 60.45 13.95
N LEU A 536 11.86 59.34 13.50
CA LEU A 536 10.40 59.15 13.53
C LEU A 536 9.84 59.10 14.96
N ASN A 537 10.67 58.75 15.95
CA ASN A 537 10.37 58.78 17.38
C ASN A 537 9.08 58.04 17.79
N ASP A 538 8.88 56.83 17.25
CA ASP A 538 7.75 55.95 17.55
C ASP A 538 8.20 54.65 18.24
N ASP A 539 7.75 54.45 19.49
CA ASP A 539 8.09 53.30 20.34
C ASP A 539 7.36 52.03 19.96
N LYS A 540 6.34 52.16 19.11
CA LYS A 540 5.50 51.07 18.63
C LYS A 540 5.97 50.58 17.27
N LEU A 541 7.04 51.16 16.72
CA LEU A 541 7.59 50.80 15.42
C LEU A 541 8.86 49.96 15.58
N ILE A 542 8.86 48.79 14.94
CA ILE A 542 10.01 47.90 14.81
C ILE A 542 10.38 47.83 13.34
N VAL A 543 11.67 47.85 13.03
CA VAL A 543 12.16 47.74 11.65
C VAL A 543 13.06 46.52 11.54
N ILE A 544 12.75 45.61 10.63
CA ILE A 544 13.60 44.48 10.26
C ILE A 544 14.25 44.81 8.91
N TYR A 545 15.57 44.80 8.89
CA TYR A 545 16.37 45.08 7.70
C TYR A 545 17.22 43.86 7.34
N PRO A 546 17.02 43.24 6.16
CA PRO A 546 17.75 42.04 5.77
C PRO A 546 19.20 42.34 5.42
N ASP A 547 20.11 41.40 5.68
CA ASP A 547 21.53 41.61 5.37
C ASP A 547 21.85 41.51 3.88
N LYS A 548 21.03 40.78 3.15
CA LYS A 548 21.16 40.50 1.71
C LYS A 548 19.97 41.12 0.95
N PRO A 549 20.17 41.48 -0.33
CA PRO A 549 19.08 41.94 -1.18
C PRO A 549 17.96 40.91 -1.27
N PHE A 550 16.72 41.37 -1.10
CA PHE A 550 15.52 40.53 -1.20
C PHE A 550 14.89 40.67 -2.59
N ASP A 551 15.46 39.98 -3.58
CA ASP A 551 14.98 39.99 -4.97
C ASP A 551 14.01 38.84 -5.23
N VAL A 552 12.71 39.16 -5.25
CA VAL A 552 11.62 38.19 -5.45
C VAL A 552 10.63 38.61 -6.53
N GLU A 553 10.91 39.68 -7.26
CA GLU A 553 10.00 40.21 -8.28
C GLU A 553 9.70 39.17 -9.36
N GLY A 554 10.71 38.45 -9.84
CA GLY A 554 10.53 37.38 -10.82
C GLY A 554 9.60 36.27 -10.34
N LEU A 555 9.74 35.84 -9.07
CA LEU A 555 8.87 34.81 -8.48
C LEU A 555 7.41 35.27 -8.38
N LEU A 556 7.19 36.52 -7.97
CA LEU A 556 5.85 37.08 -7.81
C LEU A 556 5.17 37.35 -9.15
N ARG A 557 5.91 37.87 -10.13
CA ARG A 557 5.41 38.01 -11.52
C ARG A 557 4.97 36.67 -12.07
N ARG A 558 5.74 35.62 -11.81
CA ARG A 558 5.42 34.26 -12.23
C ARG A 558 4.17 33.71 -11.56
N ILE A 559 4.02 33.88 -10.23
CA ILE A 559 2.79 33.51 -9.51
C ILE A 559 1.58 34.25 -10.09
N LYS A 560 1.71 35.56 -10.33
CA LYS A 560 0.64 36.36 -10.95
C LYS A 560 0.33 35.90 -12.38
N GLY A 561 1.35 35.57 -13.17
CA GLY A 561 1.19 34.99 -14.50
C GLY A 561 0.43 33.67 -14.48
N ILE A 562 0.73 32.79 -13.51
CA ILE A 562 -0.01 31.54 -13.30
C ILE A 562 -1.49 31.83 -12.99
N HIS A 563 -1.79 32.77 -12.08
CA HIS A 563 -3.17 33.16 -11.77
C HIS A 563 -3.90 33.74 -12.98
N MET A 564 -3.22 34.52 -13.83
CA MET A 564 -3.79 35.04 -15.07
C MET A 564 -4.16 33.91 -16.05
N ILE A 565 -3.34 32.87 -16.16
CA ILE A 565 -3.65 31.71 -17.02
C ILE A 565 -4.82 30.90 -16.43
N LEU A 566 -4.83 30.69 -15.11
CA LEU A 566 -5.91 29.96 -14.43
C LEU A 566 -7.28 30.64 -14.56
N GLN A 567 -7.32 31.94 -14.87
CA GLN A 567 -8.54 32.69 -15.16
C GLN A 567 -8.98 32.63 -16.64
N GLN A 568 -8.15 32.12 -17.55
CA GLN A 568 -8.43 32.03 -18.99
C GLN A 568 -9.06 30.68 -19.34
N GLU A 569 -10.37 30.53 -19.14
CA GLU A 569 -11.10 29.28 -19.42
C GLU A 569 -10.90 28.76 -20.86
N GLU A 570 -10.81 29.67 -21.85
CA GLU A 570 -10.57 29.32 -23.25
C GLU A 570 -9.19 28.68 -23.48
N TYR A 571 -8.17 29.14 -22.75
CA TYR A 571 -6.82 28.59 -22.83
C TYR A 571 -6.74 27.23 -22.11
N LEU A 572 -7.41 27.12 -20.97
CA LEU A 572 -7.43 25.87 -20.20
C LEU A 572 -8.21 24.77 -20.93
N ASN A 573 -9.27 25.11 -21.68
CA ASN A 573 -10.11 24.17 -22.43
C ASN A 573 -10.56 22.95 -21.59
N HIS A 574 -10.84 23.15 -20.30
CA HIS A 574 -11.15 22.10 -19.31
C HIS A 574 -10.07 21.01 -19.16
N ASP A 575 -8.83 21.32 -19.51
CA ASP A 575 -7.70 20.42 -19.33
C ASP A 575 -7.27 20.40 -17.85
N GLU A 576 -7.80 19.42 -17.11
CA GLU A 576 -7.46 19.18 -15.70
C GLU A 576 -5.94 18.97 -15.49
N VAL A 577 -5.22 18.49 -16.50
CA VAL A 577 -3.77 18.26 -16.44
C VAL A 577 -3.02 19.58 -16.43
N LEU A 578 -3.38 20.48 -17.33
CA LEU A 578 -2.79 21.81 -17.43
C LEU A 578 -3.01 22.61 -16.13
N ILE A 579 -4.21 22.50 -15.55
CA ILE A 579 -4.54 23.10 -14.26
C ILE A 579 -3.65 22.53 -13.16
N GLU A 580 -3.51 21.19 -13.09
CA GLU A 580 -2.65 20.55 -12.09
C GLU A 580 -1.19 21.00 -12.21
N GLU A 581 -0.66 21.11 -13.44
CA GLU A 581 0.71 21.57 -13.69
C GLU A 581 0.93 23.03 -13.27
N LEU A 582 0.00 23.93 -13.61
CA LEU A 582 0.04 25.33 -13.19
C LEU A 582 0.01 25.49 -11.66
N LEU A 583 -0.90 24.79 -10.99
CA LEU A 583 -0.98 24.82 -9.52
C LEU A 583 0.29 24.27 -8.88
N MET A 584 0.86 23.21 -9.45
CA MET A 584 2.13 22.65 -9.03
C MET A 584 3.29 23.65 -9.18
N MET A 585 3.34 24.43 -10.27
CA MET A 585 4.34 25.48 -10.45
C MET A 585 4.17 26.62 -9.45
N GLU A 586 2.93 27.00 -9.12
CA GLU A 586 2.64 28.01 -8.10
C GLU A 586 3.15 27.57 -6.73
N GLU A 587 2.91 26.31 -6.35
CA GLU A 587 3.40 25.76 -5.09
C GLU A 587 4.92 25.83 -4.95
N ASP A 588 5.66 25.57 -6.03
CA ASP A 588 7.13 25.65 -6.03
C ASP A 588 7.61 27.11 -5.89
N CYS A 589 6.95 28.04 -6.58
CA CYS A 589 7.23 29.48 -6.45
C CYS A 589 6.97 29.97 -5.02
N ARG A 590 5.83 29.57 -4.42
CA ARG A 590 5.48 29.88 -3.02
C ARG A 590 6.46 29.26 -2.03
N TYR A 591 6.94 28.04 -2.29
CA TYR A 591 7.95 27.40 -1.45
C TYR A 591 9.25 28.20 -1.45
N LYS A 592 9.76 28.58 -2.62
CA LYS A 592 10.94 29.44 -2.75
C LYS A 592 10.76 30.78 -2.06
N LEU A 593 9.60 31.43 -2.26
CA LEU A 593 9.28 32.71 -1.64
C LEU A 593 9.29 32.62 -0.11
N ASN A 594 8.66 31.59 0.47
CA ASN A 594 8.68 31.35 1.91
C ASN A 594 10.11 31.09 2.43
N TRP A 595 10.91 30.30 1.72
CA TRP A 595 12.30 30.06 2.09
C TRP A 595 13.13 31.36 2.06
N MET A 596 12.94 32.20 1.05
CA MET A 596 13.59 33.51 0.99
C MET A 596 13.13 34.41 2.14
N PHE A 597 11.84 34.43 2.45
CA PHE A 597 11.33 35.17 3.61
C PHE A 597 11.98 34.71 4.92
N GLU A 598 12.03 33.40 5.17
CA GLU A 598 12.65 32.85 6.40
C GLU A 598 14.14 33.19 6.52
N THR A 599 14.87 33.23 5.41
CA THR A 599 16.31 33.51 5.39
C THR A 599 16.67 34.99 5.39
N HIS A 600 15.70 35.88 5.16
CA HIS A 600 15.93 37.33 5.10
C HIS A 600 15.26 38.11 6.23
N PHE A 601 14.11 37.67 6.76
CA PHE A 601 13.30 38.48 7.68
C PHE A 601 12.99 37.85 9.03
N VAL A 602 13.38 36.59 9.29
CA VAL A 602 13.06 35.90 10.55
C VAL A 602 14.26 35.95 11.52
N PRO A 603 14.22 36.77 12.58
CA PRO A 603 15.35 36.89 13.51
C PRO A 603 15.71 35.56 14.17
N GLY A 604 17.01 35.26 14.25
CA GLY A 604 17.53 33.99 14.76
C GLY A 604 17.60 32.85 13.75
N ARG A 605 16.98 33.00 12.57
CA ARG A 605 17.15 32.12 11.40
C ARG A 605 17.80 32.84 10.21
N ALA A 606 17.49 34.12 10.04
CA ALA A 606 18.03 34.99 9.01
C ALA A 606 19.26 35.77 9.49
N GLU A 607 20.10 36.15 8.53
CA GLU A 607 21.07 37.24 8.66
C GLU A 607 20.29 38.56 8.45
N CYS A 608 19.71 39.11 9.52
CA CYS A 608 18.94 40.35 9.49
C CYS A 608 19.14 41.15 10.79
N GLU A 609 19.05 42.47 10.68
CA GLU A 609 19.11 43.37 11.83
C GLU A 609 17.70 43.80 12.24
N VAL A 610 17.44 43.79 13.55
CA VAL A 610 16.19 44.29 14.14
C VAL A 610 16.51 45.61 14.84
N TYR A 611 15.87 46.68 14.38
CA TYR A 611 15.95 48.00 15.00
C TYR A 611 14.66 48.29 15.76
N THR A 612 14.83 48.72 16.99
CA THR A 612 13.81 49.38 17.81
C THR A 612 14.33 50.76 18.17
N ARG A 613 13.46 51.66 18.64
CA ARG A 613 13.96 52.88 19.30
C ARG A 613 14.89 52.46 20.43
N MET A 614 16.09 53.05 20.49
CA MET A 614 16.93 52.95 21.67
C MET A 614 16.35 53.92 22.71
N ASP A 615 16.08 53.42 23.91
CA ASP A 615 16.04 54.30 25.07
C ASP A 615 17.42 54.96 25.13
N SER A 616 17.48 56.27 24.91
CA SER A 616 18.62 57.05 25.36
C SER A 616 18.73 56.80 26.87
N ASP A 617 19.90 56.33 27.31
CA ASP A 617 20.29 56.13 28.72
C ASP A 617 19.63 57.13 29.69
#